data_AF-A0A959L8S2-F1
#
_entry.id   AF-A0A959L8S2-F1
#
_cell.length_a   1.000
_cell.length_b   1.000
_cell.length_c   1.000
_cell.angle_alpha   90.00
_cell.angle_beta   90.00
_cell.angle_gamma   90.00
#
_symmetry.space_group_name_H-M   'P 1'
#
loop_
_entity.id
_entity.type
_entity.pdbx_description
1 polymer ?
#
loop_
_entity_poly.entity_id
_entity_poly.type
_entity_poly.pdbx_seq_one_letter_code
_entity_poly.pdbx_strand_id
1 'polypeptide(L)'
;MIALANCILCDWWWLPWILPFLIGLLLGWALWARYKSMVADLENQIRDLKLRISNLEDELATCKSRRADLESQLALANGRIRELDLELAGKAKIEPAVASFAAAPAAKPTGFAALKEDNLQIVEGIGPKMNEVLNDHGIHTWSHLASKSPEELRSLLDTYGDKYRIIDPHTWPQQAALARDLEWEKLIALQKQLDGGKDDAIGETDSKLEKIMIKLGLMKKWVKDDLKAIEGIGPKIEELLHQAGIKTWEELANTSVDRIQSILDNAGSRYSLAHPDTWPRQARMAADAKWSELEAYQESLNGGRPY
;
A
#
# COMPACT_ATOMS: atom_id res chain seq x y z
N MET A 1 19.71 -100.96 9.23
CA MET A 1 20.11 -99.71 9.87
C MET A 1 19.54 -98.57 9.05
N ILE A 2 18.46 -97.94 9.54
CA ILE A 2 17.80 -96.81 8.89
C ILE A 2 18.63 -95.57 9.21
N ALA A 3 19.19 -94.93 8.18
CA ALA A 3 19.97 -93.71 8.31
C ALA A 3 19.03 -92.53 8.65
N LEU A 4 19.33 -91.86 9.77
CA LEU A 4 18.67 -90.63 10.19
C LEU A 4 19.01 -89.52 9.19
N ALA A 5 18.01 -89.05 8.45
CA ALA A 5 18.10 -87.83 7.69
C ALA A 5 18.26 -86.65 8.67
N ASN A 6 19.44 -86.03 8.70
CA ASN A 6 19.69 -84.80 9.46
C ASN A 6 18.75 -83.70 8.97
N CYS A 7 17.80 -83.33 9.82
CA CYS A 7 16.83 -82.28 9.55
C CYS A 7 17.52 -80.91 9.75
N ILE A 8 18.07 -80.34 8.67
CA ILE A 8 18.77 -79.03 8.66
C ILE A 8 17.84 -77.88 9.13
N LEU A 9 16.52 -78.11 9.12
CA LEU A 9 15.50 -77.18 9.60
C LEU A 9 15.23 -77.23 11.13
N CYS A 10 15.76 -78.21 11.88
CA CYS A 10 15.54 -78.29 13.34
C CYS A 10 16.40 -77.30 14.15
N ASP A 11 17.58 -76.91 13.67
CA ASP A 11 18.51 -76.09 14.44
C ASP A 11 18.21 -74.57 14.38
N TRP A 12 17.27 -74.15 13.54
CA TRP A 12 16.97 -72.73 13.26
C TRP A 12 15.60 -72.28 13.78
N TRP A 13 15.04 -72.98 14.77
CA TRP A 13 13.75 -72.67 15.40
C TRP A 13 13.65 -71.27 16.03
N TRP A 14 14.78 -70.61 16.30
CA TRP A 14 14.85 -69.24 16.83
C TRP A 14 14.79 -68.15 15.74
N LEU A 15 15.07 -68.48 14.48
CA LEU A 15 15.14 -67.54 13.36
C LEU A 15 13.81 -66.80 13.07
N PRO A 16 12.62 -67.45 13.16
CA PRO A 16 11.33 -66.78 12.96
C PRO A 16 11.02 -65.72 14.02
N TRP A 17 11.68 -65.77 15.19
CA TRP A 17 11.48 -64.81 16.28
C TRP A 17 12.42 -63.60 16.18
N ILE A 18 13.62 -63.77 15.62
CA ILE A 18 14.59 -62.68 15.47
C ILE A 18 14.22 -61.76 14.29
N LEU A 19 13.70 -62.32 13.20
CA LEU A 19 13.34 -61.55 12.00
C LEU A 19 12.32 -60.42 12.27
N PRO A 20 11.16 -60.64 12.93
CA PRO A 20 10.23 -59.55 13.27
C PRO A 20 10.80 -58.56 14.29
N PHE A 21 11.68 -59.00 15.19
CA PHE A 21 12.36 -58.12 16.14
C PHE A 21 13.28 -57.12 15.44
N LEU A 22 14.10 -57.60 14.49
CA LEU A 22 14.99 -56.74 13.70
C LEU A 22 14.21 -55.78 12.80
N ILE A 23 13.11 -56.25 12.19
CA ILE A 23 12.22 -55.39 11.39
C ILE A 23 11.57 -54.31 12.26
N GLY A 24 11.10 -54.66 13.46
CA GLY A 24 10.55 -53.70 14.42
C GLY A 24 11.56 -52.64 14.85
N LEU A 25 12.81 -53.04 15.10
CA LEU A 25 13.89 -52.13 15.45
C LEU A 25 14.23 -51.18 14.29
N LEU A 26 14.28 -51.68 13.06
CA LEU A 26 14.55 -50.88 11.86
C LEU A 26 13.41 -49.89 11.57
N LEU A 27 12.15 -50.35 11.65
CA LEU A 27 10.97 -49.48 11.49
C LEU A 27 10.91 -48.42 12.60
N GLY A 28 11.18 -48.79 13.85
CA GLY A 28 11.25 -47.86 14.97
C GLY A 28 12.33 -46.80 14.78
N TRP A 29 13.53 -47.21 14.34
CA TRP A 29 14.61 -46.28 14.02
C TRP A 29 14.24 -45.33 12.88
N ALA A 30 13.64 -45.84 11.79
CA ALA A 30 13.25 -45.02 10.64
C ALA A 30 12.15 -44.00 11.01
N LEU A 31 11.14 -44.42 11.78
CA LEU A 31 10.08 -43.54 12.28
C LEU A 31 10.64 -42.48 13.23
N TRP A 32 11.52 -42.88 14.16
CA TRP A 32 12.18 -41.96 15.07
C TRP A 32 13.06 -40.94 14.35
N ALA A 33 13.81 -41.35 13.33
CA ALA A 33 14.64 -40.45 12.53
C ALA A 33 13.81 -39.40 11.80
N ARG A 34 12.68 -39.80 11.19
CA ARG A 34 11.75 -38.86 10.54
C ARG A 34 11.10 -37.92 11.55
N TYR A 35 10.64 -38.46 12.69
CA TYR A 35 10.06 -37.66 13.77
C TYR A 35 11.04 -36.63 14.30
N LYS A 36 12.29 -37.03 14.54
CA LYS A 36 13.37 -36.13 14.99
C LYS A 36 13.64 -35.00 13.99
N SER A 37 13.65 -35.32 12.69
CA SER A 37 13.82 -34.30 11.62
C SER A 37 12.67 -33.29 11.62
N MET A 38 11.43 -33.76 11.73
CA MET A 38 10.23 -32.91 11.75
C MET A 38 10.18 -32.02 12.99
N VAL A 39 10.57 -32.54 14.15
CA VAL A 39 10.67 -31.76 15.40
C VAL A 39 11.71 -30.65 15.26
N ALA A 40 12.88 -30.94 14.67
CA ALA A 40 13.91 -29.94 14.44
C ALA A 40 13.46 -28.84 13.47
N ASP A 41 12.71 -29.21 12.42
CA ASP A 41 12.14 -28.23 11.49
C ASP A 41 11.10 -27.33 12.17
N LEU A 42 10.20 -27.91 12.99
CA LEU A 42 9.24 -27.16 13.78
C LEU A 42 9.92 -26.21 14.78
N GLU A 43 10.97 -26.66 15.46
CA GLU A 43 11.75 -25.82 16.38
C GLU A 43 12.42 -24.64 15.66
N ASN A 44 12.90 -24.85 14.42
CA ASN A 44 13.45 -23.79 13.59
C ASN A 44 12.37 -22.80 13.15
N GLN A 45 11.19 -23.28 12.75
CA GLN A 45 10.06 -22.40 12.40
C GLN A 45 9.59 -21.57 13.60
N ILE A 46 9.50 -22.17 14.79
CA ILE A 46 9.15 -21.45 16.02
C ILE A 46 10.21 -20.37 16.33
N ARG A 47 11.50 -20.66 16.11
CA ARG A 47 12.58 -19.69 16.30
C ARG A 47 12.47 -18.53 15.31
N ASP A 48 12.23 -18.81 14.04
CA ASP A 48 12.05 -17.80 12.99
C ASP A 48 10.85 -16.90 13.30
N LEU A 49 9.71 -17.49 13.66
CA LEU A 49 8.52 -16.74 14.06
C LEU A 49 8.77 -15.84 15.26
N LYS A 50 9.51 -16.32 16.28
CA LYS A 50 9.88 -15.50 17.43
C LYS A 50 10.77 -14.32 17.05
N LEU A 51 11.73 -14.53 16.15
CA LEU A 51 12.59 -13.46 15.64
C LEU A 51 11.79 -12.42 14.87
N ARG A 52 10.84 -12.84 14.02
CA ARG A 52 9.93 -11.93 13.31
C ARG A 52 9.08 -11.11 14.27
N ILE A 53 8.50 -11.73 15.30
CA ILE A 53 7.72 -11.02 16.32
C ILE A 53 8.57 -9.96 17.00
N SER A 54 9.79 -10.31 17.44
CA SER A 54 10.72 -9.34 18.05
C SER A 54 11.07 -8.19 17.11
N ASN A 55 11.38 -8.48 15.84
CA ASN A 55 11.69 -7.44 14.86
C ASN A 55 10.49 -6.52 14.60
N LEU A 56 9.28 -7.07 14.49
CA LEU A 56 8.05 -6.28 14.35
C LEU A 56 7.78 -5.42 15.59
N GLU A 57 8.05 -5.94 16.79
CA GLU A 57 7.94 -5.17 18.03
C GLU A 57 8.94 -4.00 18.06
N ASP A 58 10.18 -4.21 17.61
CA ASP A 58 11.21 -3.17 17.51
C ASP A 58 10.87 -2.12 16.43
N GLU A 59 10.35 -2.55 15.28
CA GLU A 59 9.87 -1.65 14.22
C GLU A 59 8.68 -0.81 14.70
N LEU A 60 7.75 -1.41 15.44
CA LEU A 60 6.60 -0.72 16.03
C LEU A 60 7.04 0.28 17.11
N ALA A 61 8.04 -0.06 17.93
CA ALA A 61 8.65 0.87 18.88
C ALA A 61 9.33 2.05 18.17
N THR A 62 10.05 1.77 17.08
CA THR A 62 10.72 2.79 16.25
C THR A 62 9.68 3.72 15.60
N CYS A 63 8.58 3.18 15.10
CA CYS A 63 7.50 3.95 14.49
C CYS A 63 6.82 4.86 15.53
N LYS A 64 6.53 4.35 16.74
CA LYS A 64 6.01 5.15 17.85
C LYS A 64 6.95 6.30 18.25
N SER A 65 8.26 6.05 18.28
CA SER A 65 9.25 7.09 18.55
C SER A 65 9.26 8.18 17.47
N ARG A 66 9.24 7.80 16.18
CA ARG A 66 9.14 8.77 15.07
C ARG A 66 7.86 9.61 15.13
N ARG A 67 6.73 8.99 15.51
CA ARG A 67 5.47 9.71 15.70
C ARG A 67 5.59 10.77 16.80
N ALA A 68 6.16 10.42 17.96
CA ALA A 68 6.36 11.37 19.05
C ALA A 68 7.29 12.53 18.65
N ASP A 69 8.35 12.26 17.88
CA ASP A 69 9.25 13.29 17.36
C ASP A 69 8.53 14.24 16.39
N LEU A 70 7.74 13.71 15.45
CA LEU A 70 6.92 14.52 14.54
C LEU A 70 5.88 15.37 15.28
N GLU A 71 5.22 14.80 16.31
CA GLU A 71 4.28 15.54 17.17
C GLU A 71 4.99 16.70 17.90
N SER A 72 6.22 16.49 18.38
CA SER A 72 7.06 17.54 18.96
C SER A 72 7.44 18.62 17.94
N GLN A 73 7.85 18.22 16.73
CA GLN A 73 8.18 19.15 15.65
C GLN A 73 6.98 20.01 15.23
N LEU A 74 5.78 19.42 15.15
CA LEU A 74 4.54 20.15 14.90
C LEU A 74 4.23 21.16 16.02
N ALA A 75 4.41 20.78 17.28
CA ALA A 75 4.22 21.69 18.41
C ALA A 75 5.19 22.88 18.34
N LEU A 76 6.46 22.65 17.99
CA LEU A 76 7.45 23.71 17.80
C LEU A 76 7.12 24.62 16.61
N ALA A 77 6.70 24.04 15.47
CA ALA A 77 6.30 24.80 14.30
C ALA A 77 5.07 25.69 14.59
N ASN A 78 4.07 25.17 15.29
CA ASN A 78 2.90 25.94 15.72
C ASN A 78 3.28 27.07 16.70
N GLY A 79 4.26 26.82 17.59
CA GLY A 79 4.81 27.86 18.46
C GLY A 79 5.47 29.01 17.67
N ARG A 80 6.29 28.68 16.67
CA ARG A 80 6.92 29.67 15.78
C ARG A 80 5.91 30.46 14.95
N ILE A 81 4.85 29.80 14.46
CA ILE A 81 3.75 30.49 13.75
C ILE A 81 3.11 31.53 14.67
N ARG A 82 2.80 31.16 15.93
CA ARG A 82 2.24 32.09 16.91
C ARG A 82 3.19 33.26 17.24
N GLU A 83 4.48 33.01 17.31
CA GLU A 83 5.50 34.04 17.52
C GLU A 83 5.53 35.04 16.35
N LEU A 84 5.56 34.53 15.11
CA LEU A 84 5.48 35.34 13.89
C LEU A 84 4.16 36.13 13.81
N ASP A 85 3.03 35.53 14.20
CA ASP A 85 1.73 36.20 14.26
C ASP A 85 1.74 37.37 15.26
N LEU A 86 2.39 37.20 16.41
CA LEU A 86 2.56 38.28 17.40
C LEU A 86 3.50 39.38 16.90
N GLU A 87 4.56 39.04 16.18
CA GLU A 87 5.45 40.01 15.53
C GLU A 87 4.73 40.81 14.43
N LEU A 88 3.92 40.15 13.61
CA LEU A 88 3.10 40.79 12.59
C LEU A 88 2.03 41.68 13.21
N ALA A 89 1.37 41.24 14.29
CA ALA A 89 0.42 42.06 15.05
C ALA A 89 1.11 43.26 15.73
N GLY A 90 2.36 43.11 16.16
CA GLY A 90 3.18 44.20 16.69
C GLY A 90 3.54 45.25 15.62
N LYS A 91 3.89 44.81 14.41
CA LYS A 91 4.15 45.70 13.26
C LYS A 91 2.89 46.40 12.75
N ALA A 92 1.73 45.74 12.81
CA ALA A 92 0.44 46.31 12.41
C ALA A 92 -0.07 47.43 13.34
N LYS A 93 0.51 47.62 14.53
CA LYS A 93 0.10 48.65 15.50
C LYS A 93 0.68 50.05 15.26
N ILE A 94 1.51 50.26 14.22
CA ILE A 94 2.23 51.53 13.98
C ILE A 94 1.64 52.38 12.83
N GLU A 95 0.69 51.89 12.04
CA GLU A 95 -0.02 52.72 11.03
C GLU A 95 -1.53 52.73 11.28
N PRO A 96 -2.15 53.84 11.75
CA PRO A 96 -3.59 53.91 11.89
C PRO A 96 -4.25 54.46 10.61
N ALA A 97 -5.25 53.71 10.13
CA ALA A 97 -6.38 54.07 9.25
C ALA A 97 -6.02 54.70 7.88
N VAL A 98 -6.42 54.16 6.73
CA VAL A 98 -7.78 53.88 6.27
C VAL A 98 -7.68 52.86 5.13
N ALA A 99 -8.43 51.75 5.20
CA ALA A 99 -9.21 51.19 4.09
C ALA A 99 -9.62 49.73 4.37
N SER A 100 -10.91 49.50 4.16
CA SER A 100 -11.54 48.23 3.79
C SER A 100 -10.56 47.25 3.10
N PHE A 101 -10.42 46.07 3.67
CA PHE A 101 -10.06 44.86 2.92
C PHE A 101 -11.41 44.17 2.64
N ALA A 102 -12.06 44.25 1.48
CA ALA A 102 -11.55 44.15 0.10
C ALA A 102 -10.57 42.99 -0.02
N ALA A 103 -11.11 41.89 -0.54
CA ALA A 103 -10.43 40.65 -0.85
C ALA A 103 -9.03 40.84 -1.45
N ALA A 104 -8.08 39.99 -1.02
CA ALA A 104 -6.98 39.51 -1.85
C ALA A 104 -6.21 38.35 -1.19
N PRO A 105 -5.58 37.44 -1.94
CA PRO A 105 -5.48 37.39 -3.41
C PRO A 105 -6.10 36.14 -4.04
N ALA A 106 -6.65 36.32 -5.24
CA ALA A 106 -7.06 35.23 -6.10
C ALA A 106 -5.84 34.54 -6.77
N ALA A 107 -5.92 33.21 -6.73
CA ALA A 107 -5.60 32.26 -7.80
C ALA A 107 -4.14 32.05 -8.25
N LYS A 108 -3.66 30.82 -8.00
CA LYS A 108 -3.19 29.99 -9.11
C LYS A 108 -4.42 29.42 -9.82
N PRO A 109 -4.56 29.52 -11.15
CA PRO A 109 -5.66 28.87 -11.85
C PRO A 109 -5.30 27.39 -11.99
N THR A 110 -5.99 26.51 -11.29
CA THR A 110 -5.79 25.07 -11.44
C THR A 110 -7.16 24.40 -11.42
N GLY A 111 -7.39 23.39 -12.26
CA GLY A 111 -8.70 22.88 -12.69
C GLY A 111 -9.68 22.36 -11.61
N PHE A 112 -9.45 22.64 -10.33
CA PHE A 112 -10.24 22.21 -9.19
C PHE A 112 -11.57 22.95 -9.01
N ALA A 113 -11.88 24.00 -9.78
CA ALA A 113 -13.24 24.58 -9.81
C ALA A 113 -14.31 23.58 -10.26
N ALA A 114 -13.91 22.47 -10.92
CA ALA A 114 -14.79 21.35 -11.25
C ALA A 114 -15.17 20.51 -10.01
N LEU A 115 -14.34 20.50 -8.97
CA LEU A 115 -14.71 19.94 -7.65
C LEU A 115 -15.52 21.00 -6.92
N LYS A 116 -16.83 20.95 -7.07
CA LYS A 116 -17.75 21.79 -6.31
C LYS A 116 -17.61 21.50 -4.80
N GLU A 117 -17.73 22.55 -3.98
CA GLU A 117 -17.64 22.49 -2.50
C GLU A 117 -18.67 21.56 -1.83
N ASP A 118 -19.64 21.08 -2.61
CA ASP A 118 -20.71 20.15 -2.20
C ASP A 118 -20.38 18.67 -2.44
N ASN A 119 -19.26 18.37 -3.09
CA ASN A 119 -18.89 16.99 -3.38
C ASN A 119 -18.20 16.34 -2.17
N LEU A 120 -18.99 15.86 -1.19
CA LEU A 120 -18.42 15.18 -0.01
C LEU A 120 -17.79 13.83 -0.34
N GLN A 121 -18.03 13.27 -1.53
CA GLN A 121 -17.48 11.96 -1.92
C GLN A 121 -15.96 11.96 -2.08
N ILE A 122 -15.32 13.13 -2.12
CA ILE A 122 -13.85 13.20 -2.08
C ILE A 122 -13.27 12.73 -0.75
N VAL A 123 -14.07 12.75 0.32
CA VAL A 123 -13.70 12.25 1.65
C VAL A 123 -13.77 10.73 1.65
N GLU A 124 -12.73 10.09 2.17
CA GLU A 124 -12.67 8.65 2.34
C GLU A 124 -13.74 8.19 3.34
N GLY A 125 -14.37 7.04 3.06
CA GLY A 125 -15.53 6.56 3.83
C GLY A 125 -16.88 7.15 3.38
N ILE A 126 -16.91 8.24 2.61
CA ILE A 126 -18.16 8.84 2.09
C ILE A 126 -18.45 8.35 0.66
N GLY A 127 -19.21 7.26 0.52
CA GLY A 127 -19.75 6.82 -0.78
C GLY A 127 -21.03 7.56 -1.22
N PRO A 128 -21.60 7.26 -2.40
CA PRO A 128 -22.82 7.91 -2.90
C PRO A 128 -23.98 7.85 -1.89
N LYS A 129 -24.20 6.68 -1.27
CA LYS A 129 -25.26 6.52 -0.28
C LYS A 129 -25.00 7.29 1.02
N MET A 130 -23.74 7.42 1.42
CA MET A 130 -23.38 8.19 2.61
C MET A 130 -23.54 9.69 2.34
N ASN A 131 -23.16 10.14 1.15
CA ASN A 131 -23.36 11.50 0.70
C ASN A 131 -24.85 11.91 0.73
N GLU A 132 -25.75 11.02 0.30
CA GLU A 132 -27.20 11.23 0.43
C GLU A 132 -27.63 11.39 1.90
N VAL A 133 -27.17 10.51 2.79
CA VAL A 133 -27.50 10.55 4.23
C VAL A 133 -27.06 11.87 4.88
N LEU A 134 -25.85 12.34 4.56
CA LEU A 134 -25.32 13.60 5.06
C LEU A 134 -26.11 14.80 4.52
N ASN A 135 -26.49 14.75 3.23
CA ASN A 135 -27.33 15.76 2.61
C ASN A 135 -28.72 15.83 3.25
N ASP A 136 -29.36 14.69 3.52
CA ASP A 136 -30.67 14.64 4.20
C ASP A 136 -30.64 15.32 5.59
N HIS A 137 -29.45 15.39 6.19
CA HIS A 137 -29.21 16.01 7.50
C HIS A 137 -28.61 17.42 7.41
N GLY A 138 -28.66 18.07 6.23
CA GLY A 138 -28.20 19.45 6.04
C GLY A 138 -26.68 19.61 5.97
N ILE A 139 -25.93 18.51 5.91
CA ILE A 139 -24.48 18.52 5.71
C ILE A 139 -24.22 18.44 4.21
N HIS A 140 -24.21 19.60 3.56
CA HIS A 140 -24.10 19.72 2.10
C HIS A 140 -22.73 20.14 1.60
N THR A 141 -21.87 20.67 2.47
CA THR A 141 -20.61 21.30 2.06
C THR A 141 -19.45 20.78 2.91
N TRP A 142 -18.23 20.87 2.37
CA TRP A 142 -17.02 20.55 3.15
C TRP A 142 -16.94 21.40 4.42
N SER A 143 -17.34 22.67 4.37
CA SER A 143 -17.41 23.56 5.52
C SER A 143 -18.38 23.04 6.60
N HIS A 144 -19.57 22.58 6.21
CA HIS A 144 -20.53 22.00 7.16
C HIS A 144 -19.96 20.72 7.77
N LEU A 145 -19.41 19.82 6.95
CA LEU A 145 -18.85 18.55 7.42
C LEU A 145 -17.65 18.77 8.35
N ALA A 146 -16.77 19.72 8.04
CA ALA A 146 -15.60 20.08 8.84
C ALA A 146 -15.97 20.69 10.21
N SER A 147 -17.15 21.31 10.32
CA SER A 147 -17.65 21.87 11.58
C SER A 147 -18.23 20.83 12.55
N LYS A 148 -18.43 19.58 12.10
CA LYS A 148 -19.00 18.52 12.94
C LYS A 148 -17.93 17.81 13.75
N SER A 149 -18.33 17.32 14.92
CA SER A 149 -17.48 16.41 15.70
C SER A 149 -17.65 14.95 15.21
N PRO A 150 -16.64 14.09 15.37
CA PRO A 150 -16.76 12.66 15.14
C PRO A 150 -17.96 12.02 15.86
N GLU A 151 -18.24 12.45 17.09
CA GLU A 151 -19.32 11.95 17.94
C GLU A 151 -20.69 12.36 17.42
N GLU A 152 -20.84 13.60 16.94
CA GLU A 152 -22.07 14.07 16.30
C GLU A 152 -22.36 13.26 15.02
N LEU A 153 -21.35 13.05 14.18
CA LEU A 153 -21.46 12.24 12.98
C LEU A 153 -21.78 10.78 13.32
N ARG A 154 -21.12 10.22 14.34
CA ARG A 154 -21.38 8.85 14.80
C ARG A 154 -22.84 8.69 15.27
N SER A 155 -23.33 9.64 16.05
CA SER A 155 -24.71 9.65 16.54
C SER A 155 -25.71 9.74 15.39
N LEU A 156 -25.43 10.54 14.36
CA LEU A 156 -26.24 10.62 13.15
C LEU A 156 -26.28 9.27 12.41
N LEU A 157 -25.12 8.62 12.22
CA LEU A 157 -25.03 7.34 11.52
C LEU A 157 -25.80 6.22 12.23
N ASP A 158 -25.81 6.22 13.56
CA ASP A 158 -26.53 5.22 14.36
C ASP A 158 -28.06 5.27 14.15
N THR A 159 -28.61 6.41 13.71
CA THR A 159 -30.05 6.53 13.38
C THR A 159 -30.48 5.71 12.16
N TYR A 160 -29.52 5.32 11.30
CA TYR A 160 -29.79 4.61 10.05
C TYR A 160 -29.58 3.08 10.14
N GLY A 161 -29.35 2.57 11.36
CA GLY A 161 -29.28 1.15 11.69
C GLY A 161 -27.91 0.51 11.48
N ASP A 162 -27.84 -0.80 11.77
CA ASP A 162 -26.57 -1.53 11.94
C ASP A 162 -25.64 -1.52 10.72
N LYS A 163 -26.20 -1.36 9.51
CA LYS A 163 -25.41 -1.35 8.26
C LYS A 163 -24.40 -0.21 8.17
N TYR A 164 -24.63 0.89 8.89
CA TYR A 164 -23.69 2.03 8.92
C TYR A 164 -22.68 1.92 10.05
N ARG A 165 -22.78 0.93 10.94
CA ARG A 165 -21.87 0.83 12.09
C ARG A 165 -20.42 0.55 11.69
N ILE A 166 -20.22 -0.12 10.56
CA ILE A 166 -18.89 -0.42 10.01
C ILE A 166 -18.18 0.82 9.48
N ILE A 167 -18.90 1.92 9.27
CA ILE A 167 -18.35 3.17 8.78
C ILE A 167 -17.89 4.01 9.98
N ASP A 168 -16.62 4.38 9.97
CA ASP A 168 -16.01 5.23 10.98
C ASP A 168 -15.90 6.69 10.45
N PRO A 169 -16.65 7.65 11.03
CA PRO A 169 -16.59 9.04 10.61
C PRO A 169 -15.43 9.83 11.24
N HIS A 170 -14.56 9.21 12.04
CA HIS A 170 -13.55 9.92 12.85
C HIS A 170 -12.69 10.90 12.06
N THR A 171 -12.33 10.55 10.82
CA THR A 171 -11.45 11.37 9.98
C THR A 171 -12.21 12.29 9.01
N TRP A 172 -13.55 12.20 8.94
CA TRP A 172 -14.33 12.97 7.97
C TRP A 172 -14.24 14.48 8.17
N PRO A 173 -14.35 15.03 9.40
CA PRO A 173 -14.22 16.46 9.61
C PRO A 173 -12.85 17.00 9.19
N GLN A 174 -11.78 16.26 9.52
CA GLN A 174 -10.42 16.64 9.15
C GLN A 174 -10.22 16.63 7.63
N GLN A 175 -10.66 15.57 6.94
CA GLN A 175 -10.58 15.48 5.49
C GLN A 175 -11.39 16.60 4.81
N ALA A 176 -12.58 16.91 5.33
CA ALA A 176 -13.40 18.00 4.83
C ALA A 176 -12.77 19.38 5.07
N ALA A 177 -12.06 19.58 6.19
CA ALA A 177 -11.32 20.82 6.45
C ALA A 177 -10.20 21.02 5.42
N LEU A 178 -9.42 19.97 5.13
CA LEU A 178 -8.38 20.02 4.09
C LEU A 178 -8.97 20.33 2.71
N ALA A 179 -10.12 19.75 2.38
CA ALA A 179 -10.81 20.05 1.13
C ALA A 179 -11.32 21.50 1.06
N ARG A 180 -11.95 21.99 2.13
CA ARG A 180 -12.39 23.40 2.25
C ARG A 180 -11.24 24.38 2.05
N ASP A 181 -10.08 24.05 2.63
CA ASP A 181 -8.89 24.91 2.61
C ASP A 181 -8.03 24.70 1.35
N LEU A 182 -8.50 23.87 0.40
CA LEU A 182 -7.82 23.53 -0.86
C LEU A 182 -6.43 22.89 -0.65
N GLU A 183 -6.22 22.25 0.49
CA GLU A 183 -4.96 21.58 0.85
C GLU A 183 -4.90 20.15 0.28
N TRP A 184 -5.03 20.04 -1.05
CA TRP A 184 -5.18 18.78 -1.77
C TRP A 184 -4.04 17.79 -1.53
N GLU A 185 -2.79 18.27 -1.51
CA GLU A 185 -1.61 17.42 -1.25
C GLU A 185 -1.66 16.80 0.14
N LYS A 186 -2.10 17.57 1.14
CA LYS A 186 -2.26 17.05 2.51
C LYS A 186 -3.44 16.09 2.61
N LEU A 187 -4.52 16.33 1.87
CA LEU A 187 -5.67 15.41 1.81
C LEU A 187 -5.27 14.07 1.18
N ILE A 188 -4.51 14.10 0.09
CA ILE A 188 -3.96 12.90 -0.56
C ILE A 188 -3.05 12.14 0.41
N ALA A 189 -2.11 12.84 1.04
CA ALA A 189 -1.19 12.23 2.00
C ALA A 189 -1.94 11.59 3.17
N LEU A 190 -2.97 12.25 3.71
CA LEU A 190 -3.84 11.71 4.75
C LEU A 190 -4.56 10.44 4.27
N GLN A 191 -5.18 10.47 3.09
CA GLN A 191 -5.90 9.31 2.56
C GLN A 191 -4.99 8.10 2.27
N LYS A 192 -3.76 8.33 1.81
CA LYS A 192 -2.77 7.26 1.64
C LYS A 192 -2.37 6.60 2.97
N GLN A 193 -2.36 7.37 4.06
CA GLN A 193 -2.11 6.83 5.40
C GLN A 193 -3.31 6.02 5.93
N LEU A 194 -4.52 6.42 5.58
CA LEU A 194 -5.75 5.74 6.01
C LEU A 194 -6.04 4.44 5.23
N ASP A 195 -5.72 4.41 3.93
CA ASP A 195 -5.81 3.21 3.07
C ASP A 195 -4.70 2.17 3.37
N GLY A 196 -3.71 2.56 4.19
CA GLY A 196 -2.46 1.83 4.49
C GLY A 196 -2.60 0.59 5.37
N GLY A 197 -3.47 -0.35 5.00
CA GLY A 197 -3.65 -1.62 5.71
C GLY A 197 -4.11 -2.78 4.83
N LYS A 198 -3.67 -2.83 3.56
CA LYS A 198 -3.72 -4.05 2.74
C LYS A 198 -2.30 -4.44 2.36
N ASP A 199 -1.70 -5.29 3.18
CA ASP A 199 -0.33 -5.80 3.04
C ASP A 199 -0.11 -6.66 1.78
N ASP A 200 -1.14 -6.86 0.95
CA ASP A 200 -1.12 -7.69 -0.25
C ASP A 200 -1.19 -6.89 -1.56
N ALA A 201 -1.30 -5.56 -1.52
CA ALA A 201 -1.29 -4.74 -2.73
C ALA A 201 0.16 -4.51 -3.19
N ILE A 202 0.52 -5.11 -4.34
CA ILE A 202 1.78 -4.84 -5.05
C ILE A 202 1.71 -3.42 -5.62
N GLY A 203 1.94 -2.40 -4.79
CA GLY A 203 1.98 -0.98 -5.20
C GLY A 203 1.37 -0.01 -4.20
N GLU A 204 1.87 1.23 -4.21
CA GLU A 204 1.23 2.37 -3.53
C GLU A 204 -0.14 2.59 -4.18
N THR A 205 -1.23 2.38 -3.44
CA THR A 205 -2.59 2.51 -3.98
C THR A 205 -2.95 4.00 -4.04
N ASP A 206 -3.45 4.46 -5.20
CA ASP A 206 -3.93 5.84 -5.34
C ASP A 206 -5.02 6.15 -4.31
N SER A 207 -4.91 7.30 -3.65
CA SER A 207 -5.95 7.82 -2.77
C SER A 207 -7.27 7.99 -3.51
N LYS A 208 -8.37 8.02 -2.77
CA LYS A 208 -9.69 8.26 -3.35
C LYS A 208 -9.74 9.58 -4.12
N LEU A 209 -9.11 10.62 -3.57
CA LEU A 209 -9.01 11.92 -4.22
C LEU A 209 -8.22 11.85 -5.53
N GLU A 210 -7.04 11.21 -5.55
CA GLU A 210 -6.25 11.02 -6.77
C GLU A 210 -7.08 10.31 -7.85
N LYS A 211 -7.78 9.23 -7.50
CA LYS A 211 -8.67 8.50 -8.43
C LYS A 211 -9.75 9.40 -9.04
N ILE A 212 -10.39 10.24 -8.23
CA ILE A 212 -11.41 11.19 -8.70
C ILE A 212 -10.78 12.27 -9.60
N MET A 213 -9.65 12.84 -9.19
CA MET A 213 -8.96 13.89 -9.94
C MET A 213 -8.45 13.38 -11.29
N ILE A 214 -7.94 12.16 -11.35
CA ILE A 214 -7.53 11.48 -12.60
C ILE A 214 -8.75 11.29 -13.51
N LYS A 215 -9.86 10.77 -12.98
CA LYS A 215 -11.11 10.58 -13.74
C LYS A 215 -11.66 11.89 -14.30
N LEU A 216 -11.48 12.99 -13.58
CA LEU A 216 -11.90 14.34 -14.01
C LEU A 216 -10.86 15.05 -14.90
N GLY A 217 -9.71 14.42 -15.19
CA GLY A 217 -8.63 15.02 -15.98
C GLY A 217 -7.89 16.17 -15.30
N LEU A 218 -8.03 16.31 -13.98
CA LEU A 218 -7.42 17.36 -13.17
C LEU A 218 -6.01 16.99 -12.69
N MET A 219 -5.69 15.70 -12.69
CA MET A 219 -4.40 15.16 -12.32
C MET A 219 -3.97 14.10 -13.34
N LYS A 220 -2.69 14.08 -13.68
CA LYS A 220 -2.13 12.99 -14.46
C LYS A 220 -1.84 11.84 -13.52
N LYS A 221 -2.30 10.63 -13.87
CA LYS A 221 -2.05 9.40 -13.10
C LYS A 221 -0.56 9.16 -12.89
N TRP A 222 0.23 9.46 -13.92
CA TRP A 222 1.67 9.25 -13.92
C TRP A 222 2.41 10.57 -14.00
N VAL A 223 3.39 10.74 -13.13
CA VAL A 223 4.41 11.79 -13.28
C VAL A 223 5.24 11.47 -14.51
N LYS A 224 5.81 12.49 -15.16
CA LYS A 224 6.70 12.29 -16.30
C LYS A 224 7.81 11.30 -15.91
N ASP A 225 8.04 10.31 -16.77
CA ASP A 225 9.08 9.28 -16.61
C ASP A 225 8.86 8.30 -15.44
N ASP A 226 7.67 8.29 -14.82
CA ASP A 226 7.27 7.25 -13.87
C ASP A 226 7.10 5.91 -14.61
N LEU A 227 8.04 4.98 -14.41
CA LEU A 227 8.05 3.70 -15.14
C LEU A 227 6.95 2.77 -14.68
N LYS A 228 6.28 3.03 -13.54
CA LYS A 228 5.10 2.29 -13.10
C LYS A 228 3.89 2.53 -14.01
N ALA A 229 3.97 3.51 -14.93
CA ALA A 229 3.02 3.66 -16.02
C ALA A 229 2.94 2.44 -16.95
N ILE A 230 3.95 1.57 -16.89
CA ILE A 230 4.10 0.39 -17.73
C ILE A 230 3.60 -0.83 -16.96
N GLU A 231 2.61 -1.52 -17.52
CA GLU A 231 2.05 -2.73 -16.93
C GLU A 231 3.14 -3.82 -16.81
N GLY A 232 3.30 -4.33 -15.59
CA GLY A 232 4.36 -5.27 -15.22
C GLY A 232 5.55 -4.63 -14.49
N ILE A 233 5.65 -3.30 -14.45
CA ILE A 233 6.68 -2.58 -13.68
C ILE A 233 6.08 -2.06 -12.36
N GLY A 234 6.41 -2.73 -11.25
CA GLY A 234 6.11 -2.25 -9.90
C GLY A 234 7.25 -1.43 -9.29
N PRO A 235 7.08 -0.86 -8.07
CA PRO A 235 8.07 0.02 -7.44
C PRO A 235 9.47 -0.59 -7.32
N LYS A 236 9.57 -1.90 -7.05
CA LYS A 236 10.86 -2.60 -6.94
C LYS A 236 11.52 -2.89 -8.28
N ILE A 237 10.75 -3.03 -9.35
CA ILE A 237 11.28 -3.16 -10.70
C ILE A 237 11.73 -1.79 -11.21
N GLU A 238 10.94 -0.74 -11.00
CA GLU A 238 11.33 0.64 -11.32
C GLU A 238 12.65 1.02 -10.61
N GLU A 239 12.75 0.77 -9.30
CA GLU A 239 13.97 1.01 -8.52
C GLU A 239 15.18 0.29 -9.13
N LEU A 240 15.00 -0.98 -9.55
CA LEU A 240 16.04 -1.77 -10.20
C LEU A 240 16.45 -1.20 -11.57
N LEU A 241 15.48 -0.82 -12.40
CA LEU A 241 15.72 -0.22 -13.72
C LEU A 241 16.46 1.13 -13.59
N HIS A 242 16.07 1.94 -12.60
CA HIS A 242 16.75 3.21 -12.28
C HIS A 242 18.21 3.00 -11.88
N GLN A 243 18.49 1.97 -11.06
CA GLN A 243 19.87 1.59 -10.70
C GLN A 243 20.68 1.14 -11.92
N ALA A 244 20.04 0.50 -12.90
CA ALA A 244 20.64 0.12 -14.18
C ALA A 244 20.69 1.26 -15.22
N GLY A 245 20.34 2.49 -14.82
CA GLY A 245 20.41 3.69 -15.66
C GLY A 245 19.26 3.85 -16.66
N ILE A 246 18.16 3.11 -16.50
CA ILE A 246 16.94 3.28 -17.28
C ILE A 246 15.96 4.04 -16.40
N LYS A 247 15.87 5.37 -16.58
CA LYS A 247 15.11 6.28 -15.71
C LYS A 247 13.97 6.99 -16.41
N THR A 248 13.88 6.87 -17.73
CA THR A 248 12.87 7.57 -18.55
C THR A 248 12.10 6.61 -19.43
N TRP A 249 10.90 7.02 -19.83
CA TRP A 249 10.11 6.24 -20.80
C TRP A 249 10.87 6.09 -22.12
N GLU A 250 11.60 7.12 -22.53
CA GLU A 250 12.43 7.10 -23.75
C GLU A 250 13.59 6.10 -23.63
N GLU A 251 14.29 6.06 -22.49
CA GLU A 251 15.36 5.08 -22.26
C GLU A 251 14.82 3.65 -22.21
N LEU A 252 13.68 3.43 -21.54
CA LEU A 252 13.05 2.12 -21.49
C LEU A 252 12.56 1.67 -22.88
N ALA A 253 11.98 2.59 -23.66
CA ALA A 253 11.52 2.34 -25.02
C ALA A 253 12.64 1.97 -26.00
N ASN A 254 13.84 2.48 -25.76
CA ASN A 254 15.02 2.21 -26.58
C ASN A 254 15.89 1.06 -26.04
N THR A 255 15.57 0.51 -24.86
CA THR A 255 16.31 -0.61 -24.29
C THR A 255 15.78 -1.93 -24.86
N SER A 256 16.68 -2.81 -25.30
CA SER A 256 16.29 -4.14 -25.78
C SER A 256 15.71 -5.00 -24.66
N VAL A 257 14.73 -5.86 -25.01
CA VAL A 257 14.14 -6.82 -24.07
C VAL A 257 15.21 -7.68 -23.41
N ASP A 258 16.22 -8.14 -24.16
CA ASP A 258 17.35 -8.92 -23.62
C ASP A 258 18.14 -8.19 -22.53
N ARG A 259 18.36 -6.88 -22.68
CA ARG A 259 19.04 -6.07 -21.67
C ARG A 259 18.18 -5.92 -20.41
N ILE A 260 16.87 -5.72 -20.57
CA ILE A 260 15.94 -5.62 -19.44
C ILE A 260 15.88 -6.96 -18.71
N GLN A 261 15.74 -8.07 -19.43
CA GLN A 261 15.73 -9.41 -18.86
C GLN A 261 17.02 -9.71 -18.09
N SER A 262 18.18 -9.35 -18.65
CA SER A 262 19.47 -9.49 -17.97
C SER A 262 19.54 -8.71 -16.65
N ILE A 263 18.93 -7.53 -16.57
CA ILE A 263 18.85 -6.74 -15.33
C ILE A 263 17.99 -7.47 -14.29
N LEU A 264 16.83 -8.00 -14.69
CA LEU A 264 15.92 -8.76 -13.81
C LEU A 264 16.58 -10.04 -13.29
N ASP A 265 17.25 -10.78 -14.17
CA ASP A 265 17.92 -12.04 -13.82
C ASP A 265 19.06 -11.83 -12.82
N ASN A 266 19.88 -10.79 -13.05
CA ASN A 266 20.97 -10.42 -12.15
C ASN A 266 20.49 -9.96 -10.77
N ALA A 267 19.25 -9.46 -10.68
CA ALA A 267 18.64 -9.01 -9.43
C ALA A 267 18.04 -10.16 -8.59
N GLY A 268 18.03 -11.38 -9.12
CA GLY A 268 17.71 -12.61 -8.40
C GLY A 268 16.31 -13.17 -8.66
N SER A 269 16.07 -14.39 -8.16
CA SER A 269 14.89 -15.21 -8.46
C SER A 269 13.55 -14.56 -8.12
N ARG A 270 13.53 -13.55 -7.23
CA ARG A 270 12.32 -12.80 -6.87
C ARG A 270 11.68 -12.05 -8.05
N TYR A 271 12.42 -11.78 -9.12
CA TYR A 271 11.93 -11.10 -10.33
C TYR A 271 11.63 -12.05 -11.49
N SER A 272 11.72 -13.37 -11.29
CA SER A 272 11.51 -14.38 -12.34
C SER A 272 10.10 -14.40 -12.95
N LEU A 273 9.12 -13.83 -12.24
CA LEU A 273 7.74 -13.67 -12.72
C LEU A 273 7.54 -12.42 -13.57
N ALA A 274 8.54 -11.54 -13.67
CA ALA A 274 8.46 -10.35 -14.50
C ALA A 274 8.79 -10.70 -15.95
N HIS A 275 7.99 -10.18 -16.88
CA HIS A 275 8.12 -10.44 -18.32
C HIS A 275 8.23 -9.12 -19.08
N PRO A 276 9.44 -8.75 -19.54
CA PRO A 276 9.68 -7.43 -20.10
C PRO A 276 9.29 -7.29 -21.58
N ASP A 277 8.73 -8.33 -22.21
CA ASP A 277 8.45 -8.42 -23.64
C ASP A 277 7.67 -7.21 -24.19
N THR A 278 6.74 -6.68 -23.38
CA THR A 278 5.87 -5.57 -23.79
C THR A 278 6.35 -4.21 -23.28
N TRP A 279 7.30 -4.17 -22.34
CA TRP A 279 7.66 -2.93 -21.64
C TRP A 279 8.22 -1.85 -22.56
N PRO A 280 9.15 -2.12 -23.50
CA PRO A 280 9.65 -1.08 -24.41
C PRO A 280 8.54 -0.48 -25.28
N ARG A 281 7.57 -1.29 -25.72
CA ARG A 281 6.45 -0.82 -26.55
C ARG A 281 5.50 0.09 -25.76
N GLN A 282 5.14 -0.33 -24.55
CA GLN A 282 4.35 0.50 -23.63
C GLN A 282 5.08 1.83 -23.34
N ALA A 283 6.39 1.76 -23.07
CA ALA A 283 7.21 2.93 -22.77
C ALA A 283 7.29 3.90 -23.95
N ARG A 284 7.32 3.39 -25.19
CA ARG A 284 7.22 4.23 -26.39
C ARG A 284 5.90 5.02 -26.42
N MET A 285 4.77 4.37 -26.13
CA MET A 285 3.47 5.06 -26.10
C MET A 285 3.42 6.12 -25.00
N ALA A 286 3.99 5.83 -23.83
CA ALA A 286 4.10 6.80 -22.74
C ALA A 286 5.00 7.99 -23.11
N ALA A 287 6.17 7.75 -23.72
CA ALA A 287 7.10 8.77 -24.20
C ALA A 287 6.47 9.69 -25.27
N ASP A 288 5.67 9.10 -26.17
CA ASP A 288 4.92 9.81 -27.22
C ASP A 288 3.65 10.51 -26.68
N ALA A 289 3.36 10.40 -25.38
CA ALA A 289 2.12 10.86 -24.74
C ALA A 289 0.82 10.30 -25.34
N LYS A 290 0.88 9.10 -25.93
CA LYS A 290 -0.25 8.36 -26.52
C LYS A 290 -1.00 7.56 -25.46
N TRP A 291 -1.52 8.24 -24.44
CA TRP A 291 -2.13 7.61 -23.26
C TRP A 291 -3.35 6.74 -23.59
N SER A 292 -4.21 7.18 -24.51
CA SER A 292 -5.37 6.38 -24.94
C SER A 292 -4.96 5.12 -25.70
N GLU A 293 -3.88 5.17 -26.49
CA GLU A 293 -3.36 3.98 -27.16
C GLU A 293 -2.68 3.04 -26.16
N LEU A 294 -1.97 3.58 -25.17
CA LEU A 294 -1.37 2.81 -24.09
C LEU A 294 -2.43 2.07 -23.27
N GLU A 295 -3.50 2.76 -22.88
CA GLU A 295 -4.61 2.17 -22.12
C GLU A 295 -5.29 1.06 -22.91
N ALA A 296 -5.66 1.31 -24.18
CA ALA A 296 -6.24 0.29 -25.04
C ALA A 296 -5.29 -0.91 -25.27
N TYR A 297 -3.98 -0.66 -25.33
CA TYR A 297 -2.98 -1.72 -25.41
C TYR A 297 -2.92 -2.53 -24.11
N GLN A 298 -2.88 -1.88 -22.95
CA GLN A 298 -2.86 -2.54 -21.62
C GLN A 298 -4.13 -3.37 -21.36
N GLU A 299 -5.31 -2.89 -21.79
CA GLU A 299 -6.56 -3.68 -21.71
C GLU A 299 -6.49 -4.97 -22.55
N SER A 300 -5.64 -5.02 -23.57
CA SER A 300 -5.38 -6.23 -24.36
C SER A 300 -4.28 -7.13 -23.79
N LEU A 301 -3.73 -6.81 -22.62
CA LEU A 301 -2.71 -7.59 -21.94
C LEU A 301 -3.32 -8.32 -20.73
N ASN A 302 -2.68 -9.43 -20.35
CA ASN A 302 -2.90 -10.14 -19.10
C ASN A 302 -1.62 -10.08 -18.25
N GLY A 303 -1.53 -9.11 -17.36
CA GLY A 303 -0.36 -8.93 -16.49
C GLY A 303 0.92 -8.61 -17.28
N GLY A 304 0.79 -7.81 -18.34
CA GLY A 304 1.88 -7.41 -19.22
C GLY A 304 2.18 -8.37 -20.38
N ARG A 305 1.37 -9.43 -20.59
CA ARG A 305 1.51 -10.38 -21.70
C ARG A 305 0.34 -10.30 -22.68
N PRO A 306 0.53 -10.46 -24.00
CA PRO A 306 -0.58 -10.55 -24.96
C PRO A 306 -1.50 -11.74 -24.64
N TYR A 307 -2.81 -11.58 -24.89
CA TYR A 307 -3.79 -12.68 -24.93
C TYR A 307 -3.46 -13.76 -25.96
#